data_AF-A0A520UH60-F1
#
_entry.id   AF-A0A520UH60-F1
#
_cell.length_a   1.000
_cell.length_b   1.000
_cell.length_c   1.000
_cell.angle_alpha   90.00
_cell.angle_beta   90.00
_cell.angle_gamma   90.00
#
_symmetry.space_group_name_H-M   'P 1'
#
loop_
_entity.id
_entity.type
_entity.pdbx_description
1 polymer ?
#
loop_
_entity_poly.entity_id
_entity_poly.type
_entity_poly.pdbx_seq_one_letter_code
_entity_poly.pdbx_strand_id
1 'polypeptide(L)'
;MKFYKYILPFILIALLGSCENMDQEMSDDELIQAIISSENRISVTKNDLPKTAISTLNFKMSDDVIRYAELAPELGFEIEMKSWGFFDFELDYERNDNKYFTTKGRELESSKGNKDDWGDKKNKNGKKKRGPCFKFVYPISYTMSDNSVIKGDNRKEIHNQ
;
A
#
# COMPACT_ATOMS: atom_id res chain seq x y z
N MET A 1 -23.95 -58.24 -22.99
CA MET A 1 -22.82 -57.27 -23.01
C MET A 1 -23.04 -56.24 -24.11
N LYS A 2 -23.58 -55.06 -23.79
CA LYS A 2 -23.62 -53.89 -24.69
C LYS A 2 -23.50 -52.61 -23.85
N PHE A 3 -22.38 -52.45 -23.15
CA PHE A 3 -22.11 -51.28 -22.30
C PHE A 3 -21.31 -50.16 -23.01
N TYR A 4 -20.95 -50.35 -24.28
CA TYR A 4 -20.07 -49.44 -25.02
C TYR A 4 -20.80 -48.33 -25.80
N LYS A 5 -22.13 -48.21 -25.70
CA LYS A 5 -22.89 -47.20 -26.46
C LYS A 5 -23.05 -45.83 -25.76
N TYR A 6 -22.66 -45.70 -24.49
CA TYR A 6 -22.80 -44.44 -23.74
C TYR A 6 -21.47 -43.78 -23.38
N ILE A 7 -20.33 -44.32 -23.82
CA ILE A 7 -19.00 -43.75 -23.55
C ILE A 7 -18.61 -42.68 -24.60
N LEU A 8 -19.31 -42.64 -25.75
CA LEU A 8 -18.93 -41.78 -26.87
C LEU A 8 -19.48 -40.33 -26.89
N PRO A 9 -20.46 -39.88 -26.07
CA PRO A 9 -20.85 -38.46 -26.04
C PRO A 9 -20.25 -37.68 -24.87
N PHE A 10 -19.58 -38.32 -23.91
CA PHE A 10 -19.03 -37.62 -22.72
C PHE A 10 -17.69 -36.91 -23.01
N ILE A 11 -17.02 -37.24 -24.12
CA ILE A 11 -15.74 -36.64 -24.52
C ILE A 11 -15.93 -35.27 -25.22
N LEU A 12 -17.14 -34.92 -25.68
CA LEU A 12 -17.37 -33.67 -26.42
C LEU A 12 -17.63 -32.45 -25.50
N ILE A 13 -17.87 -32.64 -24.20
CA ILE A 13 -18.09 -31.55 -23.23
C ILE A 13 -16.75 -31.07 -22.61
N ALA A 14 -15.66 -31.79 -22.83
CA ALA A 14 -14.33 -31.46 -22.30
C ALA A 14 -13.57 -30.39 -23.11
N LEU A 15 -14.14 -29.86 -24.20
CA LEU A 15 -13.45 -28.93 -25.11
C LEU A 15 -13.87 -27.45 -24.99
N LEU A 16 -14.68 -27.08 -23.99
CA LEU A 16 -15.01 -25.67 -23.70
C LEU A 16 -14.27 -25.07 -22.50
N GLY A 17 -13.35 -25.83 -21.89
CA GLY A 17 -12.35 -25.28 -20.97
C GLY A 17 -11.20 -24.61 -21.74
N SER A 18 -11.51 -23.66 -22.61
CA SER A 18 -10.48 -22.79 -23.19
C SER A 18 -9.99 -21.89 -22.06
N CYS A 19 -8.83 -22.22 -21.49
CA CYS A 19 -8.07 -21.28 -20.67
C CYS A 19 -7.53 -20.23 -21.65
N GLU A 20 -8.36 -19.24 -21.99
CA GLU A 20 -7.84 -17.97 -22.46
C GLU A 20 -7.00 -17.44 -21.30
N ASN A 21 -5.67 -17.58 -21.42
CA ASN A 21 -4.73 -16.73 -20.72
C ASN A 21 -4.94 -15.32 -21.26
N MET A 22 -6.06 -14.71 -20.88
CA MET A 22 -6.15 -13.28 -20.81
C MET A 22 -5.23 -12.91 -19.67
N ASP A 23 -4.00 -12.51 -20.01
CA ASP A 23 -3.22 -11.59 -19.18
C ASP A 23 -4.01 -10.28 -19.10
N GLN A 24 -5.18 -10.34 -18.46
CA GLN A 24 -5.99 -9.18 -18.17
C GLN A 24 -5.25 -8.51 -17.02
N GLU A 25 -4.28 -7.67 -17.38
CA GLU A 25 -3.54 -6.88 -16.41
C GLU A 25 -4.57 -6.01 -15.70
N MET A 26 -4.91 -6.44 -14.49
CA MET A 26 -5.80 -5.77 -13.57
C MET A 26 -5.33 -4.31 -13.43
N SER A 27 -6.27 -3.36 -13.40
CA SER A 27 -5.90 -1.97 -13.20
C SER A 27 -5.20 -1.77 -11.86
N ASP A 28 -4.29 -0.80 -11.76
CA ASP A 28 -3.54 -0.55 -10.52
C ASP A 28 -4.46 -0.35 -9.32
N ASP A 29 -5.60 0.35 -9.48
CA ASP A 29 -6.61 0.50 -8.43
C ASP A 29 -7.20 -0.83 -7.96
N GLU A 30 -7.56 -1.69 -8.91
CA GLU A 30 -8.17 -2.97 -8.61
C GLU A 30 -7.16 -3.89 -7.92
N LEU A 31 -5.89 -3.85 -8.34
CA LEU A 31 -4.82 -4.60 -7.70
C LEU A 31 -4.52 -4.07 -6.29
N ILE A 32 -4.51 -2.75 -6.10
CA ILE A 32 -4.41 -2.14 -4.77
C ILE A 32 -5.57 -2.61 -3.88
N GLN A 33 -6.81 -2.59 -4.37
CA GLN A 33 -7.96 -3.05 -3.58
C GLN A 33 -7.89 -4.56 -3.28
N ALA A 34 -7.38 -5.37 -4.20
CA ALA A 34 -7.17 -6.79 -3.98
C ALA A 34 -6.09 -7.02 -2.91
N ILE A 35 -4.97 -6.29 -2.95
CA ILE A 35 -3.95 -6.33 -1.90
C ILE A 35 -4.58 -5.93 -0.56
N ILE A 36 -5.32 -4.81 -0.52
CA ILE A 36 -5.97 -4.29 0.69
C ILE A 36 -6.95 -5.30 1.30
N SER A 37 -7.73 -5.99 0.48
CA SER A 37 -8.76 -6.94 0.93
C SER A 37 -8.24 -8.35 1.19
N SER A 38 -6.98 -8.65 0.85
CA SER A 38 -6.40 -9.98 1.06
C SER A 38 -6.31 -10.37 2.54
N GLU A 39 -6.83 -11.56 2.86
CA GLU A 39 -6.80 -12.15 4.20
C GLU A 39 -5.45 -12.80 4.51
N ASN A 40 -4.81 -13.42 3.50
CA ASN A 40 -3.59 -14.19 3.66
C ASN A 40 -2.36 -13.33 3.36
N ARG A 41 -1.95 -12.51 4.34
CA ARG A 41 -0.78 -11.64 4.20
C ARG A 41 0.39 -12.11 5.03
N ILE A 42 1.56 -12.05 4.42
CA ILE A 42 2.82 -12.46 5.03
C ILE A 42 3.60 -11.20 5.37
N SER A 43 3.94 -10.99 6.65
CA SER A 43 4.86 -9.91 7.01
C SER A 43 6.25 -10.24 6.50
N VAL A 44 6.86 -9.30 5.80
CA VAL A 44 8.18 -9.47 5.17
C VAL A 44 9.14 -8.38 5.62
N THR A 45 10.43 -8.64 5.47
CA THR A 45 11.49 -7.69 5.80
C THR A 45 11.92 -6.91 4.57
N LYS A 46 12.71 -5.85 4.77
CA LYS A 46 13.28 -5.04 3.67
C LYS A 46 14.04 -5.88 2.64
N ASN A 47 14.68 -6.97 3.07
CA ASN A 47 15.50 -7.82 2.19
C ASN A 47 14.65 -8.65 1.23
N ASP A 48 13.38 -8.88 1.57
CA ASP A 48 12.43 -9.65 0.77
C ASP A 48 11.74 -8.79 -0.31
N LEU A 49 11.94 -7.46 -0.25
CA LEU A 49 11.35 -6.53 -1.19
C LEU A 49 12.15 -6.47 -2.51
N PRO A 50 11.48 -6.29 -3.66
CA PRO A 50 12.14 -6.03 -4.92
C PRO A 50 13.07 -4.81 -4.83
N LYS A 51 14.28 -4.93 -5.39
CA LYS A 51 15.27 -3.83 -5.39
C LYS A 51 14.73 -2.56 -6.04
N THR A 52 13.89 -2.68 -7.06
CA THR A 52 13.23 -1.55 -7.72
C THR A 52 12.34 -0.79 -6.75
N ALA A 53 11.54 -1.48 -5.95
CA ALA A 53 10.67 -0.87 -4.94
C ALA A 53 11.48 -0.11 -3.89
N ILE A 54 12.57 -0.71 -3.39
CA ILE A 54 13.47 -0.06 -2.43
C ILE A 54 14.08 1.22 -3.01
N SER A 55 14.57 1.18 -4.25
CA SER A 55 15.15 2.35 -4.92
C SER A 55 14.11 3.46 -5.11
N THR A 56 12.89 3.12 -5.53
CA THR A 56 11.80 4.08 -5.68
C THR A 56 11.43 4.74 -4.35
N LEU A 57 11.33 3.95 -3.27
CA LEU A 57 11.04 4.47 -1.93
C LEU A 57 12.14 5.39 -1.43
N ASN A 58 13.41 5.00 -1.55
CA ASN A 58 14.54 5.84 -1.13
C ASN A 58 14.61 7.16 -1.93
N PHE A 59 14.18 7.16 -3.19
CA PHE A 59 14.17 8.36 -4.03
C PHE A 59 12.98 9.28 -3.73
N LYS A 60 11.76 8.73 -3.66
CA LYS A 60 10.53 9.50 -3.43
C LYS A 60 10.35 9.92 -1.97
N MET A 61 10.90 9.16 -1.03
CA MET A 61 10.67 9.26 0.42
C MET A 61 12.00 9.11 1.18
N SER A 62 13.01 9.91 0.80
CA SER A 62 14.39 9.85 1.33
C SER A 62 14.50 10.01 2.84
N ASP A 63 13.54 10.70 3.44
CA ASP A 63 13.54 11.08 4.86
C ASP A 63 12.69 10.11 5.69
N ASP A 64 12.15 9.07 5.05
CA ASP A 64 11.33 8.03 5.67
C ASP A 64 12.03 6.67 5.65
N VAL A 65 11.68 5.82 6.61
CA VAL A 65 12.07 4.42 6.69
C VAL A 65 10.87 3.50 6.55
N ILE A 66 11.11 2.29 6.07
CA ILE A 66 10.09 1.25 6.03
C ILE A 66 9.77 0.82 7.47
N ARG A 67 8.52 0.99 7.90
CA ARG A 67 8.04 0.55 9.21
C ARG A 67 7.60 -0.90 9.20
N TYR A 68 6.78 -1.26 8.21
CA TYR A 68 6.36 -2.63 7.96
C TYR A 68 6.09 -2.84 6.47
N ALA A 69 6.26 -4.08 6.04
CA ALA A 69 5.89 -4.54 4.72
C ALA A 69 5.09 -5.84 4.87
N GLU A 70 4.00 -5.96 4.12
CA GLU A 70 3.20 -7.16 4.02
C GLU A 70 3.08 -7.57 2.54
N LEU A 71 3.33 -8.86 2.27
CA LEU A 71 3.13 -9.48 0.97
C LEU A 71 1.75 -10.14 0.96
N ALA A 72 0.92 -9.75 0.00
CA ALA A 72 -0.24 -10.52 -0.43
C ALA A 72 0.23 -11.46 -1.57
N PRO A 73 0.23 -12.79 -1.37
CA PRO A 73 0.67 -13.75 -2.38
C PRO A 73 -0.02 -13.51 -3.72
N GLU A 74 0.75 -13.59 -4.80
CA GLU A 74 0.30 -13.39 -6.20
C GLU A 74 -0.17 -11.98 -6.57
N LEU A 75 -0.46 -11.12 -5.58
CA LEU A 75 -0.96 -9.76 -5.79
C LEU A 75 0.16 -8.71 -5.70
N GLY A 76 0.90 -8.66 -4.58
CA GLY A 76 1.93 -7.64 -4.38
C GLY A 76 2.18 -7.28 -2.93
N PHE A 77 2.83 -6.13 -2.73
CA PHE A 77 3.27 -5.64 -1.43
C PHE A 77 2.48 -4.40 -1.02
N GLU A 78 2.18 -4.30 0.27
CA GLU A 78 1.80 -3.07 0.95
C GLU A 78 2.92 -2.67 1.91
N ILE A 79 3.41 -1.43 1.79
CA ILE A 79 4.56 -0.92 2.54
C ILE A 79 4.13 0.36 3.28
N GLU A 80 4.20 0.34 4.62
CA GLU A 80 4.08 1.56 5.42
C GLU A 80 5.45 2.19 5.64
N MET A 81 5.52 3.48 5.35
CA MET A 81 6.69 4.33 5.60
C MET A 81 6.47 5.13 6.89
N LYS A 82 7.56 5.39 7.62
CA LYS A 82 7.58 6.18 8.85
C LYS A 82 8.70 7.20 8.76
N SER A 83 8.47 8.43 9.20
CA SER A 83 9.53 9.45 9.19
C SER A 83 10.62 9.12 10.20
N TRP A 84 11.88 9.33 9.82
CA TRP A 84 13.03 9.11 10.69
C TRP A 84 13.44 10.42 11.37
N GLY A 85 12.86 10.75 12.53
CA GLY A 85 13.23 12.00 13.23
C GLY A 85 12.43 12.34 14.49
N PHE A 86 12.91 13.38 15.19
CA PHE A 86 12.53 13.88 16.52
C PHE A 86 11.03 14.25 16.71
N PHE A 87 10.21 14.24 15.65
CA PHE A 87 8.76 14.49 15.67
C PHE A 87 7.91 13.20 15.68
N ASP A 88 8.40 12.14 16.35
CA ASP A 88 7.66 10.89 16.62
C ASP A 88 6.33 11.13 17.38
N PHE A 89 6.17 12.32 17.99
CA PHE A 89 5.07 12.61 18.90
C PHE A 89 3.71 12.88 18.22
N GLU A 90 3.65 13.36 16.96
CA GLU A 90 2.37 13.86 16.44
C GLU A 90 2.02 13.60 14.96
N LEU A 91 2.96 13.20 14.10
CA LEU A 91 2.71 13.18 12.64
C LEU A 91 2.53 11.78 12.02
N ASP A 92 2.92 10.71 12.69
CA ASP A 92 2.83 9.35 12.15
C ASP A 92 1.45 8.69 12.36
N TYR A 93 0.61 9.23 13.24
CA TYR A 93 -0.73 8.71 13.46
C TYR A 93 -1.68 8.97 12.26
N GLU A 94 -1.29 9.86 11.34
CA GLU A 94 -2.13 10.42 10.27
C GLU A 94 -1.72 9.99 8.86
N ARG A 95 -0.62 9.24 8.71
CA ARG A 95 -0.08 8.89 7.39
C ARG A 95 -0.93 7.83 6.70
N ASN A 96 -1.64 8.24 5.64
CA ASN A 96 -2.37 7.35 4.73
C ASN A 96 -1.69 7.28 3.36
N ASP A 97 -0.36 7.21 3.35
CA ASP A 97 0.47 7.18 2.14
C ASP A 97 1.20 5.85 1.98
N ASN A 98 0.60 4.75 2.49
CA ASN A 98 1.08 3.39 2.26
C ASN A 98 1.33 3.19 0.76
N LYS A 99 2.48 2.58 0.43
CA LYS A 99 2.90 2.36 -0.95
C LYS A 99 2.62 0.93 -1.35
N TYR A 100 2.13 0.77 -2.56
CA TYR A 100 1.75 -0.51 -3.12
C TYR A 100 2.66 -0.84 -4.29
N PHE A 101 3.09 -2.10 -4.37
CA PHE A 101 3.96 -2.57 -5.44
C PHE A 101 3.48 -3.92 -5.93
N THR A 102 3.65 -4.21 -7.22
CA THR A 102 3.50 -5.57 -7.73
C THR A 102 4.56 -6.49 -7.13
N THR A 103 4.35 -7.80 -7.24
CA THR A 103 5.36 -8.82 -6.90
C THR A 103 6.68 -8.63 -7.66
N LYS A 104 6.64 -8.00 -8.84
CA LYS A 104 7.81 -7.65 -9.67
C LYS A 104 8.46 -6.31 -9.28
N GLY A 105 7.88 -5.57 -8.33
CA GLY A 105 8.42 -4.30 -7.83
C GLY A 105 8.08 -3.07 -8.67
N ARG A 106 7.04 -3.13 -9.52
CA ARG A 106 6.44 -1.95 -10.16
C ARG A 106 5.54 -1.25 -9.13
N GLU A 107 5.69 0.05 -8.96
CA GLU A 107 4.81 0.85 -8.11
C GLU A 107 3.39 0.85 -8.70
N LEU A 108 2.40 0.71 -7.83
CA LEU A 108 0.98 0.81 -8.17
C LEU A 108 0.47 2.19 -7.78
N GLU A 109 -0.11 2.91 -8.73
CA GLU A 109 -0.67 4.24 -8.51
C GLU A 109 -2.19 4.19 -8.46
N SER A 110 -2.77 4.74 -7.39
CA SER A 110 -4.23 4.86 -7.26
C SER A 110 -4.74 6.04 -8.11
N SER A 111 -5.69 5.79 -9.02
CA SER A 111 -6.33 6.85 -9.82
C SER A 111 -7.26 7.72 -8.98
N LYS A 112 -7.74 7.17 -7.86
CA LYS A 112 -8.26 7.96 -6.74
C LYS A 112 -7.04 8.63 -6.11
N GLY A 113 -6.55 9.69 -6.74
CA GLY A 113 -5.43 10.48 -6.23
C GLY A 113 -5.68 10.81 -4.77
N ASN A 114 -4.61 10.81 -3.95
CA ASN A 114 -4.60 11.01 -2.50
C ASN A 114 -5.68 12.00 -2.06
N LYS A 115 -6.92 11.52 -1.92
CA LYS A 115 -7.92 12.24 -1.18
C LYS A 115 -7.42 12.12 0.23
N ASP A 116 -7.39 13.27 0.86
CA ASP A 116 -7.06 13.53 2.25
C ASP A 116 -8.00 12.72 3.18
N ASP A 117 -7.91 11.39 3.05
CA ASP A 117 -8.69 10.33 3.71
C ASP A 117 -8.15 10.19 5.13
N TRP A 118 -8.34 11.28 5.85
CA TRP A 118 -8.09 11.45 7.26
C TRP A 118 -8.89 10.42 8.05
N GLY A 119 -8.22 9.38 8.57
CA GLY A 119 -8.86 8.41 9.47
C GLY A 119 -9.62 7.26 8.79
N ASP A 120 -9.38 6.97 7.51
CA ASP A 120 -10.03 5.84 6.82
C ASP A 120 -9.26 4.52 6.85
N LYS A 121 -8.10 4.46 7.53
CA LYS A 121 -7.43 3.17 7.81
C LYS A 121 -8.37 2.28 8.63
N LYS A 122 -8.86 1.18 8.05
CA LYS A 122 -9.55 0.12 8.80
C LYS A 122 -8.50 -0.72 9.53
N ASN A 123 -8.77 -1.13 10.77
CA ASN A 123 -7.97 -2.14 11.45
C ASN A 123 -8.21 -3.52 10.80
N LYS A 124 -7.43 -4.54 11.18
CA LYS A 124 -7.59 -5.93 10.71
C LYS A 124 -9.01 -6.51 10.91
N ASN A 125 -9.84 -5.85 11.72
CA ASN A 125 -11.24 -6.20 11.99
C ASN A 125 -12.24 -5.32 11.20
N GLY A 126 -11.78 -4.58 10.19
CA GLY A 126 -12.63 -3.74 9.35
C GLY A 126 -13.14 -2.44 10.01
N LYS A 127 -12.76 -2.15 11.26
CA LYS A 127 -13.20 -0.94 11.98
C LYS A 127 -12.31 0.24 11.61
N LYS A 128 -12.90 1.38 11.26
CA LYS A 128 -12.14 2.63 11.05
C LYS A 128 -11.31 2.94 12.30
N LYS A 129 -10.00 3.08 12.14
CA LYS A 129 -9.12 3.62 13.18
C LYS A 129 -9.56 5.05 13.40
N ARG A 130 -9.85 5.43 14.65
CA ARG A 130 -10.17 6.83 14.96
C ARG A 130 -8.91 7.63 14.63
N GLY A 131 -8.98 8.50 13.63
CA GLY A 131 -7.91 9.48 13.39
C GLY A 131 -7.74 10.39 14.61
N PRO A 132 -6.66 11.18 14.66
CA PRO A 132 -6.47 12.10 15.77
C PRO A 132 -7.54 13.20 15.73
N CYS A 133 -7.79 13.80 16.89
CA CYS A 133 -8.87 14.77 17.09
C CYS A 133 -8.63 16.12 16.40
N PHE A 134 -7.43 16.37 15.89
CA PHE A 134 -7.06 17.63 15.26
C PHE A 134 -5.98 17.39 14.20
N LYS A 135 -5.81 18.37 13.31
CA LYS A 135 -4.84 18.35 12.20
C LYS A 135 -4.04 19.62 12.12
N PHE A 136 -2.74 19.51 11.84
CA PHE A 136 -1.95 20.67 11.46
C PHE A 136 -2.28 21.07 10.02
N VAL A 137 -2.73 22.31 9.85
CA VAL A 137 -2.93 22.95 8.54
C VAL A 137 -1.74 23.86 8.29
N TYR A 138 -1.01 23.60 7.20
CA TYR A 138 0.14 24.38 6.81
C TYR A 138 -0.29 25.69 6.12
N PRO A 139 0.51 26.77 6.25
CA PRO A 139 1.79 26.85 6.96
C PRO A 139 1.64 26.90 8.48
N ILE A 140 2.59 26.29 9.19
CA ILE A 140 2.66 26.35 10.66
C ILE A 140 3.91 27.11 11.13
N SER A 141 3.79 27.77 12.28
CA SER A 141 4.89 28.47 12.95
C SER A 141 4.79 28.22 14.45
N TYR A 142 5.87 27.71 15.04
CA TYR A 142 5.97 27.40 16.45
C TYR A 142 7.14 28.15 17.07
N THR A 143 6.87 28.93 18.12
CA THR A 143 7.89 29.64 18.89
C THR A 143 8.28 28.79 20.10
N MET A 144 9.55 28.40 20.14
CA MET A 144 10.14 27.64 21.24
C MET A 144 10.36 28.53 22.47
N SER A 145 10.59 27.92 23.63
CA SER A 145 10.89 28.63 24.88
C SER A 145 12.20 29.43 24.86
N ASP A 146 13.11 29.10 23.94
CA ASP A 146 14.37 29.81 23.69
C ASP A 146 14.22 30.96 22.65
N ASN A 147 12.98 31.28 22.25
CA ASN A 147 12.62 32.24 21.20
C ASN A 147 13.02 31.86 19.77
N SER A 148 13.49 30.63 19.54
CA SER A 148 13.64 30.15 18.15
C SER A 148 12.26 29.90 17.53
N VAL A 149 12.17 30.04 16.21
CA VAL A 149 10.92 29.87 15.45
C VAL A 149 11.09 28.77 14.42
N ILE A 150 10.34 27.68 14.60
CA ILE A 150 10.22 26.62 13.60
C ILE A 150 9.03 26.98 12.70
N LYS A 151 9.27 27.13 11.40
CA LYS A 151 8.22 27.46 10.43
C LYS A 151 8.35 26.64 9.17
N GLY A 152 7.24 26.30 8.52
CA GLY A 152 7.30 25.67 7.21
C GLY A 152 5.96 25.64 6.51
N ASP A 153 6.03 25.66 5.18
CA ASP A 153 4.85 25.62 4.30
C ASP A 153 4.39 24.18 4.03
N ASN A 154 5.24 23.21 4.37
CA ASN A 154 4.94 21.79 4.31
C ASN A 154 5.77 21.02 5.36
N ARG A 155 5.41 19.75 5.55
CA ARG A 155 6.07 18.86 6.52
C ARG A 155 7.59 18.73 6.30
N LYS A 156 8.05 18.74 5.05
CA LYS A 156 9.46 18.50 4.70
C LYS A 156 10.36 19.66 5.13
N GLU A 157 9.86 20.89 5.02
CA GLU A 157 10.61 22.09 5.42
C GLU A 157 10.85 22.16 6.93
N ILE A 158 9.89 21.67 7.72
CA ILE A 158 9.97 21.65 9.17
C ILE A 158 10.96 20.60 9.67
N HIS A 159 11.10 19.49 8.94
CA HIS A 159 12.01 18.41 9.31
C HIS A 159 13.49 18.80 9.17
N ASN A 160 13.83 19.72 8.26
CA ASN A 160 15.21 20.08 7.93
C ASN A 160 15.75 21.32 8.68
N GLN A 161 15.02 21.83 9.68
CA GLN A 161 15.40 22.99 10.51
C GLN A 161 15.89 22.54 11.89
#